data_AF-A0A4Q2RTU3-F1
#
_entry.id   AF-A0A4Q2RTU3-F1
#
_cell.length_a   1.000
_cell.length_b   1.000
_cell.length_c   1.000
_cell.angle_alpha   90.00
_cell.angle_beta   90.00
_cell.angle_gamma   90.00
#
_symmetry.space_group_name_H-M   'P 1'
#
loop_
_entity.id
_entity.type
_entity.pdbx_description
1 polymer ?
#
loop_
_entity_poly.entity_id
_entity_poly.type
_entity_poly.pdbx_seq_one_letter_code
_entity_poly.pdbx_strand_id
1 'polypeptide(L)'
;MTDFIGCIQVRPPLNEVERGYLLELLDSDRTLRGTPTGRGDHAVPFARMGWEVCHDGCCLEWDTTAEDAKWMVDTLRFVIDHLLRAGAKAQGRARFDGFGFDHVLSGAVVGRGPGDRTTHFVTVADNVVRGQAVPERCALAPRPRAATSGKRPANVIEFRPRRA
;
A
#
# COMPACT_ATOMS: atom_id res chain seq x y z
N MET A 1 -0.30 -17.81 -3.84
CA MET A 1 0.83 -17.09 -4.43
C MET A 1 0.52 -15.62 -4.27
N THR A 2 1.25 -14.97 -3.37
CA THR A 2 1.17 -13.54 -3.09
C THR A 2 2.09 -12.85 -4.10
N ASP A 3 1.50 -12.24 -5.13
CA ASP A 3 2.28 -11.50 -6.14
C ASP A 3 2.22 -10.02 -5.79
N PHE A 4 3.27 -9.53 -5.13
CA PHE A 4 3.51 -8.10 -4.97
C PHE A 4 4.48 -7.64 -6.04
N ILE A 5 4.18 -6.51 -6.67
CA ILE A 5 4.95 -5.97 -7.78
C ILE A 5 5.26 -4.51 -7.49
N GLY A 6 6.54 -4.16 -7.61
CA GLY A 6 7.05 -2.80 -7.45
C GLY A 6 7.74 -2.58 -6.11
N CYS A 7 8.28 -1.38 -5.96
CA CYS A 7 8.97 -0.93 -4.75
C CYS A 7 8.78 0.59 -4.60
N ILE A 8 8.95 1.07 -3.37
CA ILE A 8 8.99 2.51 -3.08
C ILE A 8 10.45 2.93 -3.00
N GLN A 9 10.92 3.76 -3.91
CA GLN A 9 12.27 4.29 -3.89
C GLN A 9 12.43 5.30 -2.76
N VAL A 10 13.62 5.32 -2.15
CA VAL A 10 14.01 6.24 -1.08
C VAL A 10 15.21 7.05 -1.55
N ARG A 11 15.12 8.39 -1.48
CA ARG A 11 16.20 9.30 -1.91
C ARG A 11 16.42 10.43 -0.89
N PRO A 12 17.64 10.63 -0.36
CA PRO A 12 18.82 9.76 -0.54
C PRO A 12 18.58 8.35 0.02
N PRO A 13 19.37 7.34 -0.38
CA PRO A 13 19.29 6.01 0.23
C PRO A 13 19.48 6.06 1.73
N LEU A 14 18.84 5.13 2.44
CA LEU A 14 18.93 5.02 3.89
C LEU A 14 20.35 4.67 4.32
N ASN A 15 20.82 5.33 5.37
CA ASN A 15 22.10 5.05 5.99
C ASN A 15 22.05 3.77 6.86
N GLU A 16 23.19 3.30 7.34
CA GLU A 16 23.29 2.06 8.13
C GLU A 16 22.44 2.07 9.41
N VAL A 17 22.36 3.22 10.10
CA VAL A 17 21.61 3.37 11.35
C VAL A 17 20.10 3.30 11.08
N GLU A 18 19.64 3.97 10.04
CA GLU A 18 18.23 3.94 9.61
C GLU A 18 17.81 2.55 9.16
N ARG A 19 18.62 1.90 8.31
CA ARG A 19 18.37 0.52 7.86
C ARG A 19 18.30 -0.42 9.05
N GLY A 20 19.28 -0.37 9.95
CA GLY A 20 19.33 -1.21 11.15
C GLY A 20 18.09 -1.04 12.03
N TYR A 21 17.64 0.20 12.21
CA TYR A 21 16.43 0.48 12.99
C TYR A 21 15.16 -0.06 12.33
N LEU A 22 15.00 0.14 11.01
CA LEU A 22 13.82 -0.35 10.29
C LEU A 22 13.77 -1.88 10.24
N LEU A 23 14.93 -2.55 10.11
CA LEU A 23 15.05 -4.01 10.20
C LEU A 23 14.69 -4.50 11.61
N GLU A 24 15.22 -3.88 12.67
CA GLU A 24 14.83 -4.22 14.05
C GLU A 24 13.32 -4.03 14.28
N LEU A 25 12.74 -3.00 13.68
CA LEU A 25 11.31 -2.74 13.80
C LEU A 25 10.48 -3.79 13.05
N LEU A 26 10.91 -4.22 11.86
CA LEU A 26 10.31 -5.29 11.06
C LEU A 26 10.35 -6.63 11.81
N ASP A 27 11.50 -6.97 12.40
CA ASP A 27 11.68 -8.21 13.17
C ASP A 27 10.99 -8.17 14.55
N SER A 28 10.57 -6.99 15.01
CA SER A 28 9.92 -6.86 16.31
C SER A 28 8.44 -7.22 16.24
N ASP A 29 7.95 -7.96 17.24
CA ASP A 29 6.51 -8.21 17.41
C ASP A 29 5.75 -7.00 18.01
N ARG A 30 6.33 -5.79 17.89
CA ARG A 30 5.75 -4.56 18.41
C ARG A 30 4.84 -3.94 17.36
N THR A 31 3.69 -3.43 17.79
CA THR A 31 2.90 -2.53 16.93
C THR A 31 3.60 -1.19 16.80
N LEU A 32 3.39 -0.51 15.67
CA LEU A 32 3.90 0.83 15.41
C LEU A 32 3.47 1.82 16.51
N ARG A 33 2.25 1.66 17.05
CA ARG A 33 1.76 2.45 18.20
C ARG A 33 2.55 2.18 19.50
N GLY A 34 3.16 1.01 19.64
CA GLY A 34 4.01 0.66 20.78
C GLY A 34 5.42 1.27 20.72
N THR A 35 5.82 1.83 19.57
CA THR A 35 7.15 2.41 19.38
C THR A 35 7.32 3.74 20.11
N PRO A 36 8.56 4.20 20.37
CA PRO A 36 8.82 5.49 20.99
C PRO A 36 8.22 6.68 20.23
N THR A 37 8.10 6.58 18.91
CA THR A 37 7.58 7.64 18.04
C THR A 37 6.07 7.53 17.85
N GLY A 38 5.50 6.34 17.94
CA GLY A 38 4.06 6.10 17.80
C GLY A 38 3.25 6.12 19.10
N ARG A 39 3.89 5.98 20.27
CA ARG A 39 3.18 5.98 21.55
C ARG A 39 2.46 7.32 21.78
N GLY A 40 1.16 7.23 22.10
CA GLY A 40 0.31 8.39 22.38
C GLY A 40 -0.22 9.10 21.12
N ASP A 41 0.13 8.62 19.93
CA ASP A 41 -0.37 9.15 18.67
C ASP A 41 -1.51 8.28 18.14
N HIS A 42 -2.73 8.82 18.21
CA HIS A 42 -3.94 8.12 17.75
C HIS A 42 -3.98 7.92 16.23
N ALA A 43 -3.21 8.70 15.47
CA ALA A 43 -3.09 8.53 14.03
C ALA A 43 -2.24 7.30 13.65
N VAL A 44 -1.44 6.77 14.59
CA VAL A 44 -0.59 5.60 14.32
C VAL A 44 -1.42 4.32 14.39
N PRO A 45 -1.36 3.47 13.34
CA PRO A 45 -2.14 2.24 13.30
C PRO A 45 -1.70 1.25 14.38
N PHE A 46 -2.63 0.40 14.81
CA PHE A 46 -2.32 -0.76 15.64
C PHE A 46 -1.89 -1.94 14.76
N ALA A 47 -0.91 -1.69 13.89
CA ALA A 47 -0.32 -2.64 12.94
C ALA A 47 1.16 -2.81 13.26
N ARG A 48 1.78 -3.90 12.80
CA ARG A 48 3.22 -4.08 12.82
C ARG A 48 3.85 -3.45 11.59
N MET A 49 5.18 -3.41 11.58
CA MET A 49 5.92 -3.01 10.40
C MET A 49 5.78 -4.11 9.33
N GLY A 50 5.51 -3.71 8.09
CA GLY A 50 5.42 -4.63 6.94
C GLY A 50 6.19 -4.14 5.71
N TRP A 51 6.95 -3.06 5.86
CA TRP A 51 7.80 -2.54 4.80
C TRP A 51 9.23 -3.01 5.03
N GLU A 52 9.69 -3.92 4.18
CA GLU A 52 11.07 -4.40 4.19
C GLU A 52 11.97 -3.41 3.46
N VAL A 53 13.16 -3.17 4.02
CA VAL A 53 14.17 -2.29 3.42
C VAL A 53 15.13 -3.16 2.62
N CYS A 54 15.40 -2.78 1.37
CA CYS A 54 16.40 -3.49 0.58
C CYS A 54 17.81 -3.33 1.18
N HIS A 55 18.72 -4.23 0.82
CA HIS A 55 20.10 -4.22 1.34
C HIS A 55 20.81 -2.87 1.18
N ASP A 56 20.61 -2.21 0.04
CA ASP A 56 21.24 -0.92 -0.28
C ASP A 56 20.53 0.29 0.35
N GLY A 57 19.37 0.09 1.01
CA GLY A 57 18.55 1.17 1.58
C GLY A 57 17.89 2.08 0.55
N CYS A 58 17.90 1.72 -0.73
CA CYS A 58 17.39 2.55 -1.82
C CYS A 58 15.91 2.33 -2.13
N CYS A 59 15.29 1.26 -1.60
CA CYS A 59 13.87 0.98 -1.77
C CYS A 59 13.24 0.23 -0.60
N LEU A 60 11.92 0.36 -0.50
CA LEU A 60 11.05 -0.39 0.40
C LEU A 60 10.16 -1.33 -0.41
N GLU A 61 10.04 -2.56 0.07
CA GLU A 61 9.19 -3.60 -0.48
C GLU A 61 8.17 -4.05 0.59
N TRP A 62 7.08 -4.68 0.16
CA TRP A 62 6.06 -5.13 1.11
C TRP A 62 6.28 -6.59 1.49
N ASP A 63 6.48 -6.86 2.78
CA ASP A 63 6.54 -8.21 3.31
C ASP A 63 5.13 -8.70 3.67
N THR A 64 4.69 -9.69 2.90
CA THR A 64 3.36 -10.30 3.02
C THR A 64 3.19 -11.20 4.25
N THR A 65 4.28 -11.58 4.89
CA THR A 65 4.30 -12.44 6.07
C THR A 65 4.25 -11.62 7.36
N ALA A 66 4.76 -10.39 7.32
CA ALA A 66 4.80 -9.50 8.47
C ALA A 66 3.43 -8.90 8.80
N GLU A 67 2.65 -8.46 7.80
CA GLU A 67 1.40 -7.74 8.07
C GLU A 67 0.35 -7.82 6.94
N ASP A 68 -0.92 -7.59 7.28
CA ASP A 68 -2.02 -7.58 6.28
C ASP A 68 -1.89 -6.42 5.27
N ALA A 69 -2.13 -6.71 3.99
CA ALA A 69 -2.06 -5.72 2.90
C ALA A 69 -2.95 -4.47 3.09
N LYS A 70 -4.03 -4.59 3.87
CA LYS A 70 -4.88 -3.43 4.23
C LYS A 70 -4.11 -2.34 4.98
N TRP A 71 -3.02 -2.69 5.65
CA TRP A 71 -2.21 -1.77 6.45
C TRP A 71 -1.11 -1.07 5.67
N MET A 72 -0.84 -1.45 4.42
CA MET A 72 0.24 -0.89 3.60
C MET A 72 0.31 0.64 3.65
N VAL A 73 -0.84 1.30 3.49
CA VAL A 73 -0.91 2.76 3.46
C VAL A 73 -0.54 3.38 4.80
N ASP A 74 -1.11 2.88 5.89
CA ASP A 74 -0.97 3.51 7.20
C ASP A 74 0.40 3.22 7.81
N THR A 75 0.95 2.03 7.58
CA THR A 75 2.32 1.71 7.99
C THR A 75 3.34 2.50 7.17
N LEU A 76 3.10 2.74 5.87
CA LEU A 76 4.00 3.55 5.05
C LEU A 76 4.01 5.02 5.48
N ARG A 77 2.83 5.56 5.80
CA ARG A 77 2.70 6.91 6.36
C ARG A 77 3.47 7.06 7.66
N PHE A 78 3.39 6.06 8.54
CA PHE A 78 4.19 6.06 9.76
C PHE A 78 5.69 6.10 9.46
N VAL A 79 6.18 5.25 8.57
CA VAL A 79 7.62 5.23 8.20
C VAL A 79 8.06 6.61 7.70
N ILE A 80 7.26 7.24 6.83
CA ILE A 80 7.57 8.56 6.30
C ILE A 80 7.51 9.65 7.39
N ASP A 81 6.37 9.79 8.07
CA ASP A 81 6.06 10.92 8.95
C ASP A 81 6.75 10.84 10.32
N HIS A 82 7.10 9.62 10.75
CA HIS A 82 7.70 9.40 12.06
C HIS A 82 9.20 9.16 11.99
N LEU A 83 9.73 8.67 10.87
CA LEU A 83 11.12 8.21 10.78
C LEU A 83 11.94 8.83 9.65
N LEU A 84 11.40 9.09 8.46
CA LEU A 84 12.26 9.35 7.28
C LEU A 84 12.25 10.79 6.75
N ARG A 85 11.10 11.47 6.74
CA ARG A 85 11.03 12.79 6.10
C ARG A 85 11.65 13.90 6.97
N ALA A 86 11.92 15.04 6.36
CA ALA A 86 12.22 16.27 7.08
C ALA A 86 11.06 16.67 8.01
N GLY A 87 11.38 16.95 9.27
CA GLY A 87 10.39 17.23 10.32
C GLY A 87 9.68 15.98 10.83
N ALA A 88 10.22 14.78 10.60
CA ALA A 88 9.66 13.56 11.16
C ALA A 88 9.64 13.59 12.69
N LYS A 89 8.67 12.91 13.32
CA LYS A 89 8.47 12.97 14.78
C LYS A 89 9.65 12.44 15.62
N ALA A 90 10.52 11.62 15.04
CA ALA A 90 11.75 11.17 15.67
C ALA A 90 12.86 12.23 15.71
N GLN A 91 12.79 13.25 14.83
CA GLN A 91 13.85 14.24 14.68
C GLN A 91 14.08 15.02 15.97
N GLY A 92 15.36 15.17 16.34
CA GLY A 92 15.78 15.86 17.57
C GLY A 92 15.71 15.02 18.85
N ARG A 93 15.40 13.72 18.76
CA ARG A 93 15.46 12.80 19.90
C ARG A 93 16.79 12.05 19.90
N ALA A 94 17.48 12.02 21.04
CA ALA A 94 18.81 11.39 21.21
C ALA A 94 18.94 9.95 20.67
N ARG A 95 17.85 9.16 20.71
CA ARG A 95 17.86 7.79 20.18
C ARG A 95 18.06 7.74 18.65
N PHE A 96 17.78 8.83 17.95
CA PHE A 96 17.79 8.92 16.49
C PHE A 96 18.85 9.91 15.98
N ASP A 97 19.91 10.17 16.76
CA ASP A 97 20.97 11.14 16.38
C ASP A 97 21.73 10.75 15.09
N GLY A 98 21.64 9.48 14.65
CA GLY A 98 22.21 9.00 13.39
C GLY A 98 21.28 9.04 12.19
N PHE A 99 20.05 9.55 12.32
CA PHE A 99 19.09 9.65 11.22
C PHE A 99 19.28 10.96 10.45
N GLY A 100 19.21 10.89 9.13
CA GLY A 100 19.33 12.03 8.21
C GLY A 100 18.06 12.86 8.10
N PHE A 101 16.88 12.24 8.18
CA PHE A 101 15.58 12.93 8.07
C PHE A 101 15.45 13.81 6.81
N ASP A 102 16.04 13.40 5.70
CA ASP A 102 16.03 14.16 4.45
C ASP A 102 15.49 13.33 3.28
N HIS A 103 14.85 12.20 3.59
CA HIS A 103 14.39 11.26 2.58
C HIS A 103 13.09 11.70 1.93
N VAL A 104 13.07 11.54 0.61
CA VAL A 104 11.92 11.68 -0.27
C VAL A 104 11.64 10.31 -0.88
N LEU A 105 10.44 9.82 -0.60
CA LEU A 105 9.97 8.53 -1.09
C LEU A 105 9.09 8.71 -2.32
N SER A 106 9.25 7.82 -3.30
CA SER A 106 8.44 7.80 -4.51
C SER A 106 8.41 6.42 -5.14
N GLY A 107 7.27 6.01 -5.68
CA GLY A 107 7.12 4.71 -6.31
C GLY A 107 5.72 4.15 -6.15
N ALA A 108 5.58 2.86 -6.47
CA ALA A 108 4.31 2.19 -6.31
C ALA A 108 4.50 0.71 -6.02
N VAL A 109 3.62 0.18 -5.18
CA VAL A 109 3.53 -1.25 -4.88
C VAL A 109 2.08 -1.67 -5.05
N VAL A 110 1.88 -2.71 -5.84
CA VAL A 110 0.60 -3.40 -5.94
C VAL A 110 0.75 -4.79 -5.35
N GLY A 111 -0.25 -5.24 -4.62
CA GLY A 111 -0.34 -6.66 -4.28
C GLY A 111 -1.60 -7.00 -3.51
N ARG A 112 -1.69 -8.27 -3.14
CA ARG A 112 -2.88 -8.85 -2.53
C ARG A 112 -2.42 -9.80 -1.44
N GLY A 113 -2.93 -9.61 -0.23
CA GLY A 113 -2.60 -10.49 0.89
C GLY A 113 -3.16 -11.91 0.72
N PRO A 114 -2.62 -12.91 1.46
CA PRO A 114 -3.18 -14.25 1.47
C PRO A 114 -4.66 -14.24 1.91
N GLY A 115 -5.55 -14.84 1.11
CA GLY A 115 -6.99 -14.88 1.41
C GLY A 115 -7.74 -13.56 1.18
N ASP A 116 -7.03 -12.49 0.81
CA ASP A 116 -7.65 -11.21 0.48
C ASP A 116 -8.30 -11.26 -0.91
N ARG A 117 -9.51 -10.73 -0.99
CA ARG A 117 -10.26 -10.58 -2.25
C ARG A 117 -9.94 -9.26 -2.93
N THR A 118 -9.31 -8.34 -2.22
CA THR A 118 -9.00 -7.00 -2.70
C THR A 118 -7.53 -6.93 -3.06
N THR A 119 -7.23 -6.38 -4.24
CA THR A 119 -5.85 -6.01 -4.56
C THR A 119 -5.63 -4.59 -4.07
N HIS A 120 -4.59 -4.37 -3.28
CA HIS A 120 -4.20 -3.09 -2.76
C HIS A 120 -3.14 -2.47 -3.69
N PHE A 121 -3.37 -1.23 -4.10
CA PHE A 121 -2.38 -0.46 -4.84
C PHE A 121 -2.02 0.79 -4.05
N VAL A 122 -0.75 0.90 -3.70
CA VAL A 122 -0.18 2.00 -2.95
C VAL A 122 0.80 2.74 -3.85
N THR A 123 0.64 4.06 -3.91
CA THR A 123 1.54 4.96 -4.63
C THR A 123 2.07 6.00 -3.68
N VAL A 124 3.33 6.36 -3.84
CA VAL A 124 3.97 7.48 -3.15
C VAL A 124 4.54 8.42 -4.19
N ALA A 125 4.29 9.71 -4.02
CA ALA A 125 4.95 10.78 -4.76
C ALA A 125 5.34 11.86 -3.75
N ASP A 126 6.63 12.19 -3.67
CA ASP A 126 7.17 13.21 -2.76
C ASP A 126 6.63 13.08 -1.32
N ASN A 127 6.77 11.88 -0.73
CA ASN A 127 6.27 11.54 0.61
C ASN A 127 4.74 11.55 0.79
N VAL A 128 3.97 11.79 -0.28
CA VAL A 128 2.50 11.74 -0.24
C VAL A 128 2.01 10.33 -0.58
N VAL A 129 1.52 9.62 0.43
CA VAL A 129 0.99 8.26 0.29
C VAL A 129 -0.48 8.27 -0.10
N ARG A 130 -0.80 7.56 -1.19
CA ARG A 130 -2.16 7.28 -1.63
C ARG A 130 -2.36 5.78 -1.75
N GLY A 131 -3.50 5.30 -1.28
CA GLY A 131 -3.95 3.92 -1.45
C GLY A 131 -5.25 3.86 -2.23
N GLN A 132 -5.36 2.86 -3.07
CA GLN A 132 -6.61 2.53 -3.76
C GLN A 132 -6.80 1.01 -3.79
N ALA A 133 -8.04 0.57 -3.61
CA ALA A 133 -8.42 -0.79 -3.88
C ALA A 133 -8.53 -0.97 -5.40
N VAL A 134 -7.83 -1.94 -5.96
CA VAL A 134 -7.97 -2.35 -7.35
C VAL A 134 -9.09 -3.40 -7.38
N PRO A 135 -10.23 -3.09 -8.03
CA PRO A 135 -11.35 -4.03 -8.10
C PRO A 135 -10.97 -5.28 -8.91
N GLU A 136 -11.54 -6.43 -8.53
CA GLU A 136 -11.33 -7.67 -9.29
C GLU A 136 -11.81 -7.50 -10.75
N ARG A 137 -11.04 -8.04 -11.70
CA ARG A 137 -11.47 -8.12 -13.10
C ARG A 137 -12.82 -8.83 -13.15
N CYS A 138 -13.76 -8.24 -13.87
CA CYS A 138 -15.15 -8.69 -14.07
C CYS A 138 -16.17 -8.35 -12.98
N ALA A 139 -15.85 -7.53 -11.96
CA ALA A 139 -16.89 -6.77 -11.24
C ALA A 139 -17.39 -5.58 -12.09
N LEU A 140 -17.55 -5.78 -13.41
CA LEU A 140 -18.44 -4.95 -14.20
C LEU A 140 -19.84 -5.20 -13.63
N ALA A 141 -20.53 -4.12 -13.29
CA ALA A 141 -21.87 -4.12 -12.71
C ALA A 141 -22.75 -5.26 -13.25
N PRO A 142 -23.63 -5.87 -12.42
CA PRO A 142 -24.53 -6.92 -12.89
C PRO A 142 -25.15 -6.46 -14.19
N ARG A 143 -24.92 -7.24 -15.26
CA ARG A 143 -25.47 -7.02 -16.60
C ARG A 143 -26.93 -6.60 -16.38
N PRO A 144 -27.38 -5.42 -16.84
CA PRO A 144 -28.73 -4.97 -16.55
C PRO A 144 -29.67 -6.12 -16.89
N ARG A 145 -30.44 -6.58 -15.90
CA ARG A 145 -31.43 -7.65 -16.09
C ARG A 145 -32.16 -7.30 -17.38
N ALA A 146 -32.12 -8.20 -18.36
CA ALA A 146 -32.85 -8.01 -19.60
C ALA A 146 -34.25 -7.55 -19.22
N ALA A 147 -34.61 -6.32 -19.61
CA ALA A 147 -35.92 -5.79 -19.33
C ALA A 147 -36.93 -6.85 -19.78
N THR A 148 -37.76 -7.32 -18.86
CA THR A 148 -38.92 -8.16 -19.16
C THR A 148 -39.60 -7.55 -20.39
N SER A 149 -39.72 -8.36 -21.44
CA SER A 149 -40.01 -7.94 -22.81
C SER A 149 -41.03 -6.80 -22.91
N GLY A 150 -40.53 -5.56 -23.00
CA GLY A 150 -41.29 -4.45 -23.52
C GLY A 150 -41.52 -4.67 -25.02
N LYS A 151 -42.67 -4.20 -25.53
CA LYS A 151 -43.02 -4.20 -26.96
C LYS A 151 -41.79 -3.80 -27.79
N ARG A 152 -41.38 -4.66 -28.73
CA ARG A 152 -40.24 -4.38 -29.60
C ARG A 152 -40.51 -3.07 -30.37
N PRO A 153 -39.50 -2.19 -30.52
CA PRO A 153 -39.62 -0.99 -31.32
C PRO A 153 -40.10 -1.29 -32.74
N ALA A 154 -40.88 -0.38 -33.33
CA ALA A 154 -41.52 -0.58 -34.64
C ALA A 154 -40.53 -0.78 -35.81
N ASN A 155 -39.25 -0.50 -35.59
CA ASN A 155 -38.17 -0.60 -36.58
C ASN A 155 -37.38 -1.93 -36.54
N VAL A 156 -37.84 -2.94 -35.80
CA VAL A 156 -37.21 -4.27 -35.79
C VAL A 156 -37.68 -5.08 -37.01
N ILE A 157 -36.78 -5.34 -37.95
CA ILE A 157 -37.02 -6.21 -39.11
C ILE A 157 -36.66 -7.64 -38.72
N GLU A 158 -37.65 -8.53 -38.64
CA GLU A 158 -37.42 -9.97 -38.46
C GLU A 158 -37.09 -10.63 -39.80
N PHE A 159 -35.86 -11.13 -39.94
CA PHE A 159 -35.51 -12.02 -41.03
C PHE A 159 -36.04 -13.42 -40.74
N ARG A 160 -37.18 -13.77 -41.34
CA ARG A 160 -37.63 -15.17 -41.36
C ARG A 160 -36.87 -15.94 -42.44
N PRO A 161 -36.18 -17.03 -42.12
CA PRO A 161 -35.55 -17.86 -43.13
C PRO A 161 -36.64 -18.48 -44.02
N ARG A 162 -36.50 -18.29 -45.34
CA ARG A 162 -37.35 -18.99 -46.32
C ARG A 162 -37.08 -20.48 -46.20
N ARG A 163 -38.13 -21.26 -45.91
CA ARG A 163 -38.06 -22.72 -46.04
C ARG A 163 -37.87 -23.05 -47.52
N ALA A 164 -36.87 -23.86 -47.80
CA ALA A 164 -36.64 -24.50 -49.10
C ALA A 164 -37.73 -25.53 -49.39
#